data_AF-A0A0R1SPR7-F1
#
_entry.id   AF-A0A0R1SPR7-F1
#
_cell.length_a   1.000
_cell.length_b   1.000
_cell.length_c   1.000
_cell.angle_alpha   90.00
_cell.angle_beta   90.00
_cell.angle_gamma   90.00
#
_symmetry.space_group_name_H-M   'P 1'
#
loop_
_entity.id
_entity.type
_entity.pdbx_description
1 polymer ?
#
loop_
_entity_poly.entity_id
_entity_poly.type
_entity_poly.pdbx_seq_one_letter_code
_entity_poly.pdbx_strand_id
1 'polypeptide(L)'
;MIDMFAYVQIINAEKKRFNGFASFEFINGSLTLAFMRGFKKTLRISIPINEVTNLSENTEFGSRISFDYDNSHFVFLDSGFGESQFLKENIIQATQK
;
A
#
# COMPACT_ATOMS: atom_id res chain seq x y z
N MET A 1 0.27 7.20 -17.15
CA MET A 1 0.13 6.16 -16.11
C MET A 1 1.53 5.94 -15.57
N ILE A 2 1.77 6.26 -14.30
CA ILE A 2 3.05 5.98 -13.66
C ILE A 2 2.80 4.74 -12.81
N ASP A 3 3.23 3.59 -13.30
CA ASP A 3 3.17 2.35 -12.54
C ASP A 3 4.33 2.37 -11.54
N MET A 4 3.99 2.52 -10.26
CA MET A 4 4.96 2.43 -9.17
C MET A 4 5.02 1.00 -8.65
N PHE A 5 6.15 0.60 -8.10
CA PHE A 5 6.34 -0.74 -7.55
C PHE A 5 6.82 -0.64 -6.10
N ALA A 6 6.25 -1.49 -5.25
CA ALA A 6 6.69 -1.61 -3.86
C ALA A 6 6.59 -3.08 -3.41
N TYR A 7 7.42 -3.43 -2.44
CA TYR A 7 7.23 -4.68 -1.71
C TYR A 7 6.20 -4.45 -0.61
N VAL A 8 5.07 -5.15 -0.67
CA VAL A 8 3.97 -4.95 0.27
C VAL A 8 3.77 -6.21 1.10
N GLN A 9 3.71 -6.00 2.41
CA GLN A 9 3.28 -7.00 3.39
C GLN A 9 1.85 -6.70 3.83
N ILE A 10 1.00 -7.72 3.86
CA ILE A 10 -0.36 -7.67 4.35
C ILE A 10 -0.48 -8.67 5.50
N ILE A 11 -0.93 -8.20 6.66
CA ILE A 11 -1.13 -9.01 7.86
C ILE A 11 -2.61 -8.94 8.23
N ASN A 12 -3.34 -10.05 8.13
CA ASN A 12 -4.76 -10.06 8.48
C ASN A 12 -4.99 -10.22 10.00
N ALA A 13 -6.25 -10.12 10.44
CA ALA A 13 -6.65 -10.34 11.83
C ALA A 13 -6.20 -11.69 12.42
N GLU A 14 -6.06 -12.74 11.60
CA GLU A 14 -5.57 -14.07 12.02
C GLU A 14 -4.03 -14.15 12.07
N LYS A 15 -3.33 -13.01 11.93
CA LYS A 15 -1.86 -12.91 11.84
C LYS A 15 -1.26 -13.69 10.65
N LYS A 16 -2.06 -14.10 9.67
CA LYS A 16 -1.56 -14.66 8.42
C LYS A 16 -0.92 -13.54 7.62
N ARG A 17 0.30 -13.78 7.15
CA ARG A 17 1.08 -12.83 6.37
C ARG A 17 1.05 -13.20 4.90
N PHE A 18 0.77 -12.21 4.06
CA PHE A 18 1.04 -12.25 2.64
C PHE A 18 2.10 -11.21 2.31
N ASN A 19 3.10 -11.58 1.53
CA ASN A 19 4.13 -10.64 1.07
C ASN A 19 4.28 -10.77 -0.44
N GLY A 20 4.52 -9.66 -1.11
CA GLY A 20 4.83 -9.70 -2.53
C GLY A 20 5.13 -8.33 -3.12
N PHE A 21 5.80 -8.35 -4.27
CA PHE A 21 5.92 -7.16 -5.11
C PHE A 21 4.57 -6.84 -5.73
N ALA A 22 4.11 -5.61 -5.51
CA ALA A 22 2.93 -5.06 -6.13
C ALA A 22 3.31 -3.89 -7.02
N SER A 23 2.69 -3.84 -8.19
CA SER A 23 2.47 -2.54 -8.85
C SER A 23 1.34 -1.82 -8.11
N PHE A 24 1.43 -0.50 -8.00
CA PHE A 24 0.38 0.30 -7.38
C PHE A 24 0.13 1.61 -8.10
N GLU A 25 -1.10 2.06 -8.01
CA GLU A 25 -1.58 3.32 -8.59
C GLU A 25 -2.69 3.93 -7.74
N PHE A 26 -2.82 5.26 -7.79
CA PHE A 26 -3.96 5.98 -7.23
C PHE A 26 -4.89 6.38 -8.36
N ILE A 27 -6.11 5.84 -8.36
CA ILE A 27 -7.16 6.17 -9.34
C ILE A 27 -8.46 6.42 -8.59
N ASN A 28 -9.12 7.54 -8.89
CA ASN A 28 -10.44 7.88 -8.37
C ASN A 28 -10.56 7.80 -6.84
N GLY A 29 -9.54 8.26 -6.12
CA GLY A 29 -9.52 8.23 -4.64
C GLY A 29 -9.31 6.84 -4.02
N SER A 30 -8.89 5.86 -4.83
CA SER A 30 -8.56 4.51 -4.36
C SER A 30 -7.11 4.16 -4.70
N LEU A 31 -6.41 3.53 -3.75
CA LEU A 31 -5.13 2.86 -3.99
C LEU A 31 -5.40 1.46 -4.54
N THR A 32 -4.97 1.21 -5.77
CA THR A 32 -5.06 -0.10 -6.39
C THR A 32 -3.72 -0.78 -6.33
N LEU A 33 -3.70 -2.01 -5.79
CA LEU A 33 -2.53 -2.88 -5.73
C LEU A 33 -2.73 -4.07 -6.65
N ALA A 34 -1.75 -4.34 -7.50
CA ALA A 34 -1.72 -5.52 -8.35
C ALA A 34 -0.46 -6.34 -8.07
N PHE A 35 -0.66 -7.47 -7.38
CA PHE A 35 0.39 -8.41 -7.03
C PHE A 35 0.62 -9.40 -8.16
N MET A 36 1.84 -9.41 -8.69
CA MET A 36 2.26 -10.37 -9.71
C MET A 36 2.47 -11.75 -9.05
N ARG A 37 1.71 -12.76 -9.49
CA ARG A 37 1.81 -14.14 -8.97
C ARG A 37 2.25 -15.13 -10.07
N GLY A 38 3.31 -14.79 -10.81
CA GLY A 38 3.84 -15.64 -11.88
C GLY A 38 2.75 -16.01 -12.89
N PHE A 39 2.55 -17.32 -13.14
CA PHE A 39 1.51 -17.85 -14.04
C PHE A 39 0.08 -17.82 -13.47
N LYS A 40 -0.12 -17.43 -12.21
CA LYS A 40 -1.45 -17.33 -11.59
C LYS A 40 -2.08 -15.97 -11.84
N LYS A 41 -3.41 -15.92 -11.72
CA LYS A 41 -4.19 -14.69 -11.80
C LYS A 41 -3.62 -13.62 -10.84
N THR A 42 -3.33 -12.44 -11.38
CA THR A 42 -2.92 -11.25 -10.62
C THR A 42 -3.94 -11.01 -9.50
N LEU A 43 -3.45 -10.96 -8.26
CA LEU A 43 -4.28 -10.55 -7.14
C LEU A 43 -4.37 -9.03 -7.20
N ARG A 44 -5.59 -8.52 -7.40
CA ARG A 44 -5.88 -7.08 -7.37
C ARG A 44 -6.63 -6.75 -6.09
N ILE A 45 -6.18 -5.70 -5.40
CA ILE A 45 -6.82 -5.14 -4.21
C ILE A 45 -7.08 -3.66 -4.52
N SER A 46 -8.29 -3.18 -4.26
CA SER A 46 -8.62 -1.76 -4.36
C SER A 46 -9.00 -1.28 -2.97
N ILE A 47 -8.31 -0.23 -2.51
CA ILE A 47 -8.40 0.30 -1.15
C ILE A 47 -8.91 1.74 -1.27
N PRO A 48 -10.18 2.01 -0.92
CA PRO A 48 -10.68 3.37 -0.81
C PRO A 48 -9.90 4.14 0.25
N ILE A 49 -9.30 5.27 -0.10
CA ILE A 49 -8.39 5.97 0.83
C ILE A 49 -9.13 6.55 2.04
N ASN A 50 -10.39 6.89 1.87
CA ASN A 50 -11.26 7.35 2.95
C ASN A 50 -11.60 6.26 3.98
N GLU A 51 -11.31 4.99 3.70
CA GLU A 51 -11.49 3.85 4.62
C GLU A 51 -10.18 3.43 5.30
N VAL A 52 -9.07 4.08 4.94
CA VAL A 52 -7.76 3.81 5.54
C VAL A 52 -7.69 4.43 6.94
N THR A 53 -7.13 3.68 7.88
CA THR A 53 -6.94 4.11 9.27
C THR A 53 -5.51 3.83 9.75
N ASN A 54 -5.13 4.39 10.90
CA ASN A 54 -3.84 4.13 11.56
C ASN A 54 -2.61 4.29 10.64
N LEU A 55 -2.63 5.32 9.79
CA LEU A 55 -1.51 5.64 8.92
C LEU A 55 -0.26 5.96 9.76
N SER A 56 0.84 5.29 9.45
CA SER A 56 2.13 5.48 10.11
C SER A 56 3.26 5.51 9.08
N GLU A 57 4.28 6.32 9.38
CA GLU A 57 5.51 6.43 8.62
C GLU A 57 6.68 6.16 9.56
N ASN A 58 7.59 5.28 9.14
CA ASN A 58 8.85 5.06 9.84
C ASN A 58 9.98 5.24 8.82
N THR A 59 10.91 6.13 9.12
CA THR A 59 12.09 6.43 8.29
C THR A 59 13.40 5.97 8.95
N GLU A 60 13.36 5.46 10.19
CA GLU A 60 14.54 5.05 10.95
C GLU A 60 15.24 3.81 10.36
N PHE A 61 14.51 2.97 9.62
CA PHE A 61 15.04 1.73 9.01
C PHE A 61 14.60 1.55 7.55
N GLY A 62 14.73 2.63 6.76
CA GLY A 62 14.21 2.73 5.39
C GLY A 62 12.82 3.33 5.35
N SER A 63 12.38 3.82 4.19
CA SER A 63 11.05 4.41 4.04
C SER A 63 9.99 3.33 4.15
N ARG A 64 9.25 3.33 5.26
CA ARG A 64 8.13 2.42 5.51
C ARG A 64 6.87 3.22 5.74
N ILE A 65 5.83 2.88 4.98
CA ILE A 65 4.48 3.39 5.20
C ILE A 65 3.59 2.22 5.55
N SER A 66 2.82 2.36 6.62
CA SER A 66 1.83 1.36 7.00
C SER A 66 0.49 1.98 7.32
N PHE A 67 -0.56 1.19 7.15
CA PHE A 67 -1.92 1.59 7.42
C PHE A 67 -2.82 0.37 7.58
N ASP A 68 -4.00 0.58 8.16
CA ASP A 68 -5.01 -0.45 8.36
C ASP A 68 -6.19 -0.25 7.40
N TYR A 69 -6.66 -1.36 6.82
CA TYR A 69 -7.85 -1.43 5.99
C TYR A 69 -8.46 -2.84 6.05
N ASP A 70 -9.78 -2.94 6.14
CA ASP A 70 -10.53 -4.22 6.15
C ASP A 70 -9.91 -5.29 7.07
N ASN A 71 -9.71 -4.94 8.34
CA ASN A 71 -9.10 -5.80 9.37
C ASN A 71 -7.71 -6.36 9.00
N SER A 72 -7.00 -5.68 8.11
CA SER A 72 -5.66 -6.03 7.65
C SER A 72 -4.71 -4.85 7.79
N HIS A 73 -3.49 -5.14 8.25
CA HIS A 73 -2.40 -4.18 8.34
C HIS A 73 -1.54 -4.29 7.07
N PHE A 74 -1.43 -3.19 6.34
CA PHE A 74 -0.62 -3.06 5.14
C PHE A 74 0.69 -2.37 5.48
N VAL A 75 1.80 -2.91 5.00
CA VAL A 75 3.13 -2.32 5.16
C VAL A 75 3.83 -2.28 3.82
N PHE A 76 4.14 -1.08 3.36
CA PHE A 76 4.94 -0.81 2.18
C PHE A 76 6.40 -0.72 2.63
N LEU A 77 7.22 -1.63 2.11
CA LEU A 77 8.64 -1.76 2.42
C LEU A 77 9.45 -1.28 1.21
N ASP A 78 10.44 -0.44 1.47
CA ASP A 78 11.43 0.03 0.49
C ASP A 78 10.80 0.59 -0.80
N SER A 79 9.71 1.36 -0.66
CA SER A 79 9.33 2.29 -1.71
C SER A 79 10.48 3.29 -1.84
N GLY A 80 11.02 3.50 -3.04
CA GLY A 80 12.04 4.55 -3.24
C GLY A 80 11.54 5.91 -2.72
N PHE A 81 12.44 6.87 -2.58
CA PHE A 81 12.11 8.18 -2.00
C PHE A 81 10.92 8.85 -2.71
N GLY A 82 10.82 8.70 -4.03
CA GLY A 82 9.70 9.24 -4.82
C GLY A 82 8.39 8.50 -4.60
N GLU A 83 8.42 7.17 -4.54
CA GLU A 83 7.26 6.31 -4.35
C GLU A 83 6.67 6.47 -2.94
N SER A 84 7.54 6.60 -1.93
CA SER A 84 7.13 6.85 -0.54
C SER A 84 6.47 8.21 -0.41
N GLN A 85 7.08 9.26 -0.97
CA GLN A 85 6.53 10.62 -0.91
C GLN A 85 5.20 10.70 -1.69
N PHE A 86 5.10 10.06 -2.85
CA PHE A 86 3.87 10.01 -3.62
C PHE A 86 2.75 9.27 -2.88
N LEU A 87 3.06 8.11 -2.29
CA LEU A 87 2.08 7.35 -1.50
C LEU A 87 1.61 8.15 -0.29
N LYS A 88 2.54 8.83 0.39
CA LYS A 88 2.25 9.71 1.52
C LYS A 88 1.36 10.89 1.11
N GLU A 89 1.73 11.65 0.09
CA GLU A 89 0.98 12.82 -0.34
C GLU A 89 -0.44 12.45 -0.74
N ASN A 90 -0.62 11.35 -1.48
CA ASN A 90 -1.94 10.92 -1.93
C ASN A 90 -2.79 10.34 -0.79
N ILE A 91 -2.21 9.59 0.16
CA ILE A 91 -2.97 9.08 1.30
C ILE A 91 -3.32 10.22 2.26
N ILE A 92 -2.36 11.05 2.64
CA ILE A 92 -2.58 12.16 3.58
C ILE A 92 -3.59 13.16 3.01
N GLN A 93 -3.43 13.60 1.75
CA GLN A 93 -4.38 14.54 1.13
C GLN A 93 -5.80 13.99 1.08
N ALA A 94 -5.97 12.68 0.89
CA ALA A 94 -7.29 12.06 0.84
C ALA A 94 -7.91 11.82 2.23
N THR A 95 -7.11 11.75 3.30
CA THR A 95 -7.61 11.63 4.69
C THR A 95 -7.89 12.96 5.39
N GLN A 96 -7.48 14.11 4.82
CA GLN A 96 -7.66 15.45 5.40
C GLN A 96 -8.93 16.20 4.92
N LYS A 97 -9.88 15.50 4.29
CA LYS A 97 -11.20 16.04 3.92
C LYS A 97 -12.26 15.63 4.93
#